data_AF-A0A939G9I0-F1
#
_entry.id   AF-A0A939G9I0-F1
#
_cell.length_a   1.000
_cell.length_b   1.000
_cell.length_c   1.000
_cell.angle_alpha   90.00
_cell.angle_beta   90.00
_cell.angle_gamma   90.00
#
_symmetry.space_group_name_H-M   'P 1'
#
loop_
_entity.id
_entity.type
_entity.pdbx_description
1 polymer ?
#
loop_
_entity_poly.entity_id
_entity_poly.type
_entity_poly.pdbx_seq_one_letter_code
_entity_poly.pdbx_strand_id
1 'polypeptide(L)'
;MKHLFIVVLAVVSCTVKKPDPTQQANAQTELVSKATMYMRTIKAAELKTGPGYSTPVISKAQKFIIPVPAFGAKGELLIYPEEQPKAGQPILDYKGNPIGERGIVFFNEKDQSWQAAPGDGQSVIIINEVTQKQAEKLYHRIYDLQLSLDELSITQLKQVLDYAKQELELKDMYNSTRSFIQEKMTPVSSGKRTPAGEDDVYGFKKRDDRDVNQAIYIPGAFLFEGPAASPQQFTRGGVIIEQNGTTRGIQPGIFMRTYTLADGSRITSVAENIKSQMAD
;
A
#
# COMPACT_ATOMS: atom_id res chain seq x y z
N MET A 1 45.99 55.74 -38.32
CA MET A 1 46.91 54.67 -37.88
C MET A 1 46.48 54.24 -36.49
N LYS A 2 45.75 53.11 -36.37
CA LYS A 2 45.33 52.51 -35.10
C LYS A 2 46.11 51.20 -34.94
N HIS A 3 46.89 51.07 -33.87
CA HIS A 3 47.63 49.85 -33.57
C HIS A 3 46.72 48.82 -32.91
N LEU A 4 46.74 47.62 -33.48
CA LEU A 4 46.05 46.42 -33.04
C LEU A 4 46.98 45.67 -32.07
N PHE A 5 46.61 45.59 -30.79
CA PHE A 5 47.24 44.70 -29.83
C PHE A 5 46.55 43.34 -29.90
N ILE A 6 47.30 42.30 -30.28
CA ILE A 6 46.87 40.90 -30.21
C ILE A 6 47.33 40.36 -28.86
N VAL A 7 46.38 40.00 -28.00
CA VAL A 7 46.62 39.24 -26.77
C VAL A 7 46.36 37.77 -27.07
N VAL A 8 47.41 36.95 -26.98
CA VAL A 8 47.33 35.49 -27.08
C VAL A 8 46.96 34.93 -25.70
N LEU A 9 45.74 34.43 -25.55
CA LEU A 9 45.34 33.64 -24.38
C LEU A 9 45.80 32.18 -24.59
N ALA A 10 46.70 31.70 -23.74
CA ALA A 10 47.03 30.28 -23.62
C ALA A 10 45.95 29.57 -22.80
N VAL A 11 45.28 28.57 -23.39
CA VAL A 11 44.32 27.70 -22.69
C VAL A 11 45.10 26.57 -22.03
N VAL A 12 45.19 26.60 -20.69
CA VAL A 12 45.65 25.45 -19.89
C VAL A 12 44.48 24.48 -19.76
N SER A 13 44.55 23.36 -20.47
CA SER A 13 43.57 22.27 -20.37
C SER A 13 43.91 21.40 -19.15
N CYS A 14 43.25 21.65 -18.01
CA CYS A 14 43.27 20.74 -16.87
C CYS A 14 42.29 19.59 -17.14
N THR A 15 42.80 18.43 -17.54
CA THR A 15 42.05 17.17 -17.56
C THR A 15 41.77 16.71 -16.13
N VAL A 16 40.59 17.06 -15.61
CA VAL A 16 40.06 16.46 -14.38
C VAL A 16 39.73 14.99 -14.67
N LYS A 17 40.51 14.07 -14.11
CA LYS A 17 40.26 12.62 -14.15
C LYS A 17 38.88 12.37 -13.51
N LYS A 18 37.91 11.88 -14.29
CA LYS A 18 36.63 11.41 -13.73
C LYS A 18 36.91 10.23 -12.79
N PRO A 19 36.39 10.23 -11.55
CA PRO A 19 36.59 9.12 -10.63
C PRO A 19 35.93 7.85 -11.14
N ASP A 20 36.51 6.72 -10.77
CA ASP A 20 36.10 5.37 -11.16
C ASP A 20 34.65 5.09 -10.71
N PRO A 21 33.74 4.67 -11.61
CA PRO A 21 32.35 4.34 -11.27
C PRO A 21 32.21 3.32 -10.14
N THR A 22 33.19 2.44 -10.00
CA THR A 22 33.24 1.38 -8.97
C THR A 22 33.50 1.96 -7.57
N GLN A 23 34.27 3.05 -7.48
CA GLN A 23 34.52 3.76 -6.22
C GLN A 23 33.31 4.59 -5.78
N GLN A 24 32.54 5.12 -6.74
CA GLN A 24 31.28 5.83 -6.43
C GLN A 24 30.21 4.89 -5.88
N ALA A 25 30.05 3.70 -6.46
CA ALA A 25 29.10 2.70 -5.97
C ALA A 25 29.45 2.20 -4.55
N ASN A 26 30.73 1.97 -4.28
CA ASN A 26 31.19 1.53 -2.95
C ASN A 26 31.05 2.64 -1.89
N ALA A 27 31.42 3.89 -2.22
CA ALA A 27 31.26 5.02 -1.31
C ALA A 27 29.79 5.32 -1.00
N GLN A 28 28.90 5.13 -1.97
CA GLN A 28 27.46 5.32 -1.79
C GLN A 28 26.84 4.22 -0.94
N THR A 29 27.31 2.98 -1.08
CA THR A 29 26.91 1.84 -0.23
C THR A 29 27.42 2.00 1.21
N GLU A 30 28.64 2.50 1.40
CA GLU A 30 29.21 2.79 2.73
C GLU A 30 28.52 3.98 3.43
N LEU A 31 28.12 5.01 2.68
CA LEU A 31 27.34 6.14 3.19
C LEU A 31 25.92 5.74 3.60
N VAL A 32 25.26 4.86 2.84
CA VAL A 32 23.93 4.33 3.20
C VAL A 32 24.01 3.41 4.42
N SER A 33 25.07 2.60 4.52
CA SER A 33 25.40 1.78 5.70
C SER A 33 25.63 2.65 6.95
N LYS A 34 26.46 3.71 6.84
CA LYS A 34 26.71 4.65 7.94
C LYS A 34 25.47 5.47 8.32
N ALA A 35 24.64 5.89 7.36
CA ALA A 35 23.39 6.59 7.63
C ALA A 35 22.37 5.70 8.38
N THR A 36 22.42 4.38 8.16
CA THR A 36 21.59 3.42 8.89
C THR A 36 22.07 3.24 10.34
N MET A 37 23.36 3.39 10.59
CA MET A 37 23.98 3.26 11.91
C MET A 37 23.55 4.35 12.93
N TYR A 38 22.92 5.44 12.48
CA TYR A 38 22.50 6.56 13.36
C TYR A 38 20.99 6.83 13.33
N MET A 39 20.19 6.00 12.65
CA MET A 39 18.74 6.15 12.76
C MET A 39 18.27 5.59 14.08
N ARG A 40 17.63 6.43 14.89
CA ARG A 40 16.95 5.97 16.09
C ARG A 40 15.85 4.99 15.72
N THR A 41 15.71 3.95 16.53
CA THR A 41 14.55 3.06 16.49
C THR A 41 13.45 3.58 17.41
N ILE A 42 12.22 3.61 16.91
CA ILE A 42 11.00 3.95 17.64
C ILE A 42 10.12 2.73 17.69
N LYS A 43 9.69 2.35 18.90
CA LYS A 43 8.78 1.23 19.12
C LYS A 43 7.35 1.72 19.25
N ALA A 44 6.38 0.88 18.87
CA ALA A 44 4.96 1.19 19.05
C ALA A 44 4.61 1.59 20.50
N ALA A 45 5.22 0.93 21.49
CA ALA A 45 5.00 1.19 22.91
C ALA A 45 5.50 2.57 23.41
N GLU A 46 6.37 3.24 22.64
CA GLU A 46 6.88 4.58 22.98
C GLU A 46 5.91 5.69 22.55
N LEU A 47 4.96 5.37 21.66
CA LEU A 47 4.04 6.35 21.09
C LEU A 47 2.87 6.62 22.02
N LYS A 48 2.61 7.90 22.25
CA LYS A 48 1.43 8.34 23.00
C LYS A 48 0.28 8.64 22.05
N THR A 49 -0.91 8.12 22.31
CA THR A 49 -2.13 8.47 21.55
C THR A 49 -3.08 9.28 22.43
N GLY A 50 -3.93 10.08 21.81
CA GLY A 50 -4.96 10.87 22.47
C GLY A 50 -4.94 12.35 22.10
N PRO A 51 -5.89 13.16 22.62
CA PRO A 51 -6.13 14.52 22.16
C PRO A 51 -4.93 15.46 22.21
N GLY A 52 -3.94 15.19 23.07
CA GLY A 52 -2.70 15.95 23.19
C GLY A 52 -1.57 15.48 22.26
N TYR A 53 -1.61 14.24 21.78
CA TYR A 53 -0.44 13.53 21.24
C TYR A 53 -0.61 13.05 19.80
N SER A 54 -1.84 12.89 19.33
CA SER A 54 -2.17 12.41 17.99
C SER A 54 -3.28 13.24 17.33
N THR A 55 -3.39 13.13 16.01
CA THR A 55 -4.45 13.75 15.21
C THR A 55 -5.42 12.68 14.70
N PRO A 56 -6.74 12.85 14.89
CA PRO A 56 -7.72 11.92 14.33
C PRO A 56 -7.81 12.06 12.81
N VAL A 57 -7.72 10.94 12.10
CA VAL A 57 -7.71 10.89 10.63
C VAL A 57 -8.52 9.71 10.10
N ILE A 58 -8.96 9.80 8.85
CA ILE A 58 -9.74 8.76 8.16
C ILE A 58 -9.02 8.43 6.85
N SER A 59 -8.96 7.14 6.50
CA SER A 59 -8.44 6.75 5.19
C SER A 59 -9.49 7.00 4.10
N LYS A 60 -9.16 7.86 3.15
CA LYS A 60 -9.98 8.17 1.96
C LYS A 60 -9.61 7.32 0.74
N ALA A 61 -8.67 6.38 0.88
CA ALA A 61 -8.27 5.51 -0.21
C ALA A 61 -9.49 4.74 -0.73
N GLN A 62 -9.82 4.99 -1.98
CA GLN A 62 -10.90 4.32 -2.71
C GLN A 62 -10.41 2.94 -3.13
N LYS A 63 -11.32 1.96 -3.07
CA LYS A 63 -11.02 0.55 -3.24
C LYS A 63 -12.10 -0.10 -4.09
N PHE A 64 -11.75 -1.15 -4.79
CA PHE A 64 -12.72 -2.01 -5.46
C PHE A 64 -12.72 -3.38 -4.81
N ILE A 65 -13.90 -3.83 -4.40
CA ILE A 65 -14.07 -5.08 -3.66
C ILE A 65 -14.65 -6.13 -4.61
N ILE A 66 -14.03 -7.31 -4.64
CA ILE A 66 -14.50 -8.47 -5.41
C ILE A 66 -14.73 -9.63 -4.44
N PRO A 67 -15.98 -10.07 -4.21
CA PRO A 67 -16.26 -11.29 -3.47
C PRO A 67 -15.56 -12.50 -4.09
N VAL A 68 -15.03 -13.39 -3.25
CA VAL A 68 -14.45 -14.67 -3.69
C VAL A 68 -15.51 -15.76 -3.55
N PRO A 69 -15.93 -16.42 -4.65
CA PRO A 69 -16.95 -17.46 -4.57
C PRO A 69 -16.53 -18.68 -3.77
N ALA A 70 -17.54 -19.47 -3.37
CA ALA A 70 -17.32 -20.77 -2.76
C ALA A 70 -16.85 -21.79 -3.83
N PHE A 71 -15.54 -21.93 -4.04
CA PHE A 71 -14.99 -22.83 -5.05
C PHE A 71 -15.05 -24.31 -4.64
N GLY A 72 -15.08 -24.61 -3.34
CA GLY A 72 -14.97 -25.97 -2.82
C GLY A 72 -13.73 -26.71 -3.36
N ALA A 73 -13.94 -27.92 -3.89
CA ALA A 73 -12.87 -28.73 -4.49
C ALA A 73 -12.29 -28.16 -5.80
N LYS A 74 -12.85 -27.07 -6.36
CA LYS A 74 -12.32 -26.40 -7.55
C LYS A 74 -11.35 -25.27 -7.24
N GLY A 75 -11.20 -24.87 -5.97
CA GLY A 75 -10.16 -23.92 -5.57
C GLY A 75 -8.76 -24.48 -5.82
N GLU A 76 -7.75 -23.64 -5.79
CA GLU A 76 -6.35 -24.09 -5.73
C GLU A 76 -5.88 -24.18 -4.29
N LEU A 77 -4.81 -24.92 -4.04
CA LEU A 77 -4.20 -24.97 -2.71
C LEU A 77 -3.63 -23.59 -2.34
N LEU A 78 -3.90 -23.12 -1.12
CA LEU A 78 -3.43 -21.82 -0.63
C LEU A 78 -1.98 -21.89 -0.12
N ILE A 79 -1.08 -22.28 -1.01
CA ILE A 79 0.35 -22.49 -0.75
C ILE A 79 1.20 -21.60 -1.67
N TYR A 80 2.45 -21.36 -1.28
CA TYR A 80 3.39 -20.64 -2.14
C TYR A 80 3.69 -21.43 -3.43
N PRO A 81 3.77 -20.77 -4.60
CA PRO A 81 4.09 -21.40 -5.87
C PRO A 81 5.49 -22.06 -5.92
N GLU A 82 5.68 -23.00 -6.85
CA GLU A 82 6.85 -23.89 -6.96
C GLU A 82 8.21 -23.18 -7.09
N GLU A 83 8.23 -21.94 -7.62
CA GLU A 83 9.46 -21.17 -7.87
C GLU A 83 9.85 -20.24 -6.72
N GLN A 84 9.20 -20.36 -5.55
CA GLN A 84 9.43 -19.47 -4.40
C GLN A 84 10.25 -20.16 -3.31
N PRO A 85 11.03 -19.43 -2.50
CA PRO A 85 11.77 -20.02 -1.37
C PRO A 85 10.90 -20.80 -0.37
N LYS A 86 9.60 -20.48 -0.29
CA LYS A 86 8.62 -21.14 0.57
C LYS A 86 7.68 -22.08 -0.19
N ALA A 87 8.00 -22.47 -1.42
CA ALA A 87 7.19 -23.32 -2.29
C ALA A 87 6.54 -24.49 -1.53
N GLY A 88 5.25 -24.71 -1.75
CA GLY A 88 4.48 -25.76 -1.11
C GLY A 88 4.04 -25.49 0.34
N GLN A 89 4.60 -24.48 1.01
CA GLN A 89 4.18 -24.11 2.36
C GLN A 89 2.88 -23.29 2.33
N PRO A 90 2.03 -23.37 3.38
CA PRO A 90 0.83 -22.54 3.48
C PRO A 90 1.15 -21.05 3.47
N ILE A 91 0.30 -20.27 2.78
CA ILE A 91 0.31 -18.81 2.90
C ILE A 91 -0.39 -18.43 4.21
N LEU A 92 0.27 -17.56 4.99
CA LEU A 92 -0.13 -17.23 6.35
C LEU A 92 -0.79 -15.83 6.42
N ASP A 93 -1.69 -15.66 7.38
CA ASP A 93 -2.25 -14.38 7.75
C ASP A 93 -1.22 -13.52 8.53
N TYR A 94 -1.61 -12.29 8.89
CA TYR A 94 -0.75 -11.38 9.64
C TYR A 94 -0.42 -11.86 11.08
N LYS A 95 -1.14 -12.88 11.59
CA LYS A 95 -0.89 -13.53 12.89
C LYS A 95 -0.03 -14.78 12.76
N GLY A 96 0.36 -15.17 11.54
CA GLY A 96 1.14 -16.38 11.27
C GLY A 96 0.31 -17.66 11.17
N ASN A 97 -1.02 -17.57 11.09
CA ASN A 97 -1.88 -18.75 10.91
C ASN A 97 -2.11 -19.01 9.41
N PRO A 98 -2.26 -20.27 8.96
CA PRO A 98 -2.69 -20.56 7.60
C PRO A 98 -4.01 -19.87 7.25
N ILE A 99 -4.07 -19.20 6.10
CA ILE A 99 -5.27 -18.47 5.64
C ILE A 99 -6.45 -19.41 5.36
N GLY A 100 -6.17 -20.64 4.93
CA GLY A 100 -7.15 -21.68 4.62
C GLY A 100 -6.50 -22.78 3.78
N GLU A 101 -7.27 -23.78 3.37
CA GLU A 101 -6.75 -24.89 2.56
C GLU A 101 -6.85 -24.61 1.05
N ARG A 102 -8.01 -24.15 0.58
CA ARG A 102 -8.32 -24.00 -0.84
C ARG A 102 -9.02 -22.68 -1.16
N GLY A 103 -8.71 -22.11 -2.32
CA GLY A 103 -9.25 -20.81 -2.73
C GLY A 103 -8.58 -20.27 -3.98
N ILE A 104 -8.08 -19.04 -3.89
CA ILE A 104 -7.28 -18.39 -4.93
C ILE A 104 -5.99 -17.82 -4.31
N VAL A 105 -4.89 -17.97 -5.04
CA VAL A 105 -3.57 -17.42 -4.81
C VAL A 105 -3.28 -16.38 -5.90
N PHE A 106 -2.79 -15.22 -5.50
CA PHE A 106 -2.48 -14.11 -6.40
C PHE A 106 -1.29 -13.31 -5.87
N PHE A 107 -0.64 -12.53 -6.74
CA PHE A 107 0.55 -11.77 -6.37
C PHE A 107 0.22 -10.29 -6.20
N ASN A 108 0.51 -9.74 -5.01
CA ASN A 108 0.50 -8.32 -4.76
C ASN A 108 1.84 -7.73 -5.24
N GLU A 109 1.82 -7.01 -6.37
CA GLU A 109 3.02 -6.37 -6.91
C GLU A 109 3.50 -5.18 -6.07
N LYS A 110 2.60 -4.52 -5.34
CA LYS A 110 2.99 -3.39 -4.48
C LYS A 110 3.88 -3.85 -3.34
N ASP A 111 3.51 -4.96 -2.71
CA ASP A 111 4.20 -5.52 -1.55
C ASP A 111 5.19 -6.64 -1.93
N GLN A 112 5.28 -6.99 -3.22
CA GLN A 112 6.10 -8.10 -3.72
C GLN A 112 5.84 -9.41 -2.96
N SER A 113 4.57 -9.70 -2.70
CA SER A 113 4.17 -10.83 -1.87
C SER A 113 3.04 -11.65 -2.49
N TRP A 114 3.11 -12.97 -2.27
CA TRP A 114 2.00 -13.87 -2.57
C TRP A 114 0.92 -13.73 -1.50
N GLN A 115 -0.30 -13.50 -1.95
CA GLN A 115 -1.51 -13.38 -1.16
C GLN A 115 -2.46 -14.53 -1.50
N ALA A 116 -3.37 -14.83 -0.58
CA ALA A 116 -4.35 -15.88 -0.76
C ALA A 116 -5.71 -15.45 -0.20
N ALA A 117 -6.79 -15.90 -0.83
CA ALA A 117 -8.14 -15.73 -0.33
C ALA A 117 -8.86 -17.09 -0.33
N PRO A 118 -9.43 -17.52 0.82
CA PRO A 118 -10.26 -18.73 0.90
C PRO A 118 -11.44 -18.70 -0.07
N GLY A 119 -11.66 -19.83 -0.75
CA GLY A 119 -12.79 -20.03 -1.65
C GLY A 119 -13.99 -20.59 -0.91
N ASP A 120 -14.35 -19.98 0.23
CA ASP A 120 -15.43 -20.40 1.14
C ASP A 120 -16.68 -19.52 1.05
N GLY A 121 -16.66 -18.51 0.16
CA GLY A 121 -17.74 -17.54 0.02
C GLY A 121 -17.73 -16.42 1.08
N GLN A 122 -16.78 -16.41 2.02
CA GLN A 122 -16.67 -15.39 3.07
C GLN A 122 -15.52 -14.40 2.84
N SER A 123 -14.66 -14.70 1.88
CA SER A 123 -13.50 -13.88 1.56
C SER A 123 -13.79 -12.87 0.45
N VAL A 124 -13.02 -11.79 0.44
CA VAL A 124 -13.00 -10.79 -0.62
C VAL A 124 -11.57 -10.51 -1.06
N ILE A 125 -11.41 -10.05 -2.29
CA ILE A 125 -10.19 -9.40 -2.75
C ILE A 125 -10.45 -7.90 -2.78
N ILE A 126 -9.54 -7.15 -2.19
CA ILE A 126 -9.53 -5.70 -2.15
C ILE A 126 -8.46 -5.21 -3.11
N ILE A 127 -8.84 -4.41 -4.10
CA ILE A 127 -7.93 -3.66 -4.96
C ILE A 127 -7.88 -2.23 -4.45
N ASN A 128 -6.70 -1.73 -4.10
CA ASN A 128 -6.52 -0.44 -3.41
C ASN A 128 -6.19 0.71 -4.37
N GLU A 129 -6.37 1.96 -3.91
CA GLU A 129 -6.15 3.20 -4.66
C GLU A 129 -6.84 3.25 -6.05
N VAL A 130 -8.07 2.72 -6.12
CA VAL A 130 -8.85 2.65 -7.36
C VAL A 130 -9.55 3.98 -7.64
N THR A 131 -9.47 4.48 -8.87
CA THR A 131 -10.26 5.63 -9.33
C THR A 131 -11.65 5.20 -9.82
N GLN A 132 -12.61 6.12 -9.86
CA GLN A 132 -13.95 5.83 -10.38
C GLN A 132 -13.93 5.26 -11.81
N LYS A 133 -13.09 5.80 -12.70
CA LYS A 133 -12.99 5.31 -14.09
C LYS A 133 -12.43 3.88 -14.16
N GLN A 134 -11.49 3.53 -13.29
CA GLN A 134 -10.98 2.15 -13.19
C GLN A 134 -12.04 1.22 -12.60
N ALA A 135 -12.79 1.67 -11.59
CA ALA A 135 -13.90 0.90 -11.03
C ALA A 135 -14.98 0.58 -12.09
N GLU A 136 -15.37 1.56 -12.91
CA GLU A 136 -16.31 1.34 -14.03
C GLU A 136 -15.78 0.26 -15.01
N LYS A 137 -14.49 0.31 -15.36
CA LYS A 137 -13.88 -0.73 -16.21
C LYS A 137 -13.86 -2.11 -15.54
N LEU A 138 -13.64 -2.18 -14.23
CA LEU A 138 -13.70 -3.44 -13.48
C LEU A 138 -15.12 -4.01 -13.44
N TYR A 139 -16.14 -3.18 -13.21
CA TYR A 139 -17.54 -3.59 -13.31
C TYR A 139 -17.84 -4.23 -14.67
N HIS A 140 -17.50 -3.54 -15.76
CA HIS A 140 -17.69 -4.06 -17.11
C HIS A 140 -16.94 -5.37 -17.35
N ARG A 141 -15.67 -5.44 -16.93
CA ARG A 141 -14.86 -6.66 -17.11
C ARG A 141 -15.46 -7.86 -16.40
N ILE A 142 -15.95 -7.68 -15.17
CA ILE A 142 -16.57 -8.76 -14.40
C ILE A 142 -17.89 -9.17 -15.07
N TYR A 143 -18.73 -8.19 -15.42
CA TYR A 143 -20.01 -8.43 -16.09
C TYR A 143 -19.87 -9.20 -17.41
N ASP A 144 -18.85 -8.88 -18.22
CA ASP A 144 -18.56 -9.57 -19.48
C ASP A 144 -18.14 -11.04 -19.29
N LEU A 145 -17.57 -11.36 -18.13
CA LEU A 145 -17.13 -12.73 -17.80
C LEU A 145 -18.25 -13.55 -17.17
N GLN A 146 -19.02 -12.94 -16.27
CA GLN A 146 -20.05 -13.61 -15.50
C GLN A 146 -21.03 -12.59 -14.91
N LEU A 147 -22.33 -12.86 -15.05
CA LEU A 147 -23.41 -12.04 -14.49
C LEU A 147 -23.52 -12.21 -12.98
N SER A 148 -23.38 -13.43 -12.48
CA SER A 148 -23.48 -13.76 -11.05
C SER A 148 -22.10 -13.83 -10.40
N LEU A 149 -21.81 -12.95 -9.44
CA LEU A 149 -20.52 -12.95 -8.74
C LEU A 149 -20.21 -14.29 -8.07
N ASP A 150 -21.23 -14.97 -7.52
CA ASP A 150 -21.09 -16.28 -6.86
C ASP A 150 -20.76 -17.43 -7.83
N GLU A 151 -20.91 -17.19 -9.14
CA GLU A 151 -20.60 -18.17 -10.20
C GLU A 151 -19.30 -17.85 -10.93
N LEU A 152 -18.54 -16.85 -10.48
CA LEU A 152 -17.24 -16.53 -11.07
C LEU A 152 -16.26 -17.67 -10.79
N SER A 153 -15.77 -18.35 -11.83
CA SER A 153 -14.76 -19.41 -11.65
C SER A 153 -13.40 -18.83 -11.23
N ILE A 154 -12.53 -19.66 -10.65
CA ILE A 154 -11.16 -19.26 -10.31
C ILE A 154 -10.39 -18.68 -11.51
N THR A 155 -10.57 -19.27 -12.70
CA THR A 155 -9.94 -18.79 -13.94
C THR A 155 -10.46 -17.42 -14.33
N GLN A 156 -11.78 -17.19 -14.28
CA GLN A 156 -12.36 -15.87 -14.56
C GLN A 156 -11.92 -14.84 -13.52
N LEU A 157 -11.87 -15.20 -12.23
CA LEU A 157 -11.38 -14.30 -11.20
C LEU A 157 -9.91 -13.90 -11.46
N LYS A 158 -9.03 -14.85 -11.80
CA LYS A 158 -7.64 -14.53 -12.20
C LYS A 158 -7.59 -13.62 -13.42
N GLN A 159 -8.45 -13.82 -14.42
CA GLN A 159 -8.53 -12.91 -15.57
C GLN A 159 -8.95 -11.48 -15.18
N VAL A 160 -9.78 -11.31 -14.15
CA VAL A 160 -10.13 -9.98 -13.62
C VAL A 160 -8.92 -9.35 -12.93
N LEU A 161 -8.17 -10.10 -12.12
CA LEU A 161 -6.97 -9.61 -11.44
C LEU A 161 -5.86 -9.26 -12.44
N ASP A 162 -5.65 -10.09 -13.46
CA ASP A 162 -4.70 -9.82 -14.54
C ASP A 162 -5.09 -8.57 -15.32
N TYR A 163 -6.38 -8.40 -15.65
CA TYR A 163 -6.88 -7.18 -16.28
C TYR A 163 -6.63 -5.95 -15.40
N ALA A 164 -6.96 -6.01 -14.11
CA ALA A 164 -6.72 -4.92 -13.17
C ALA A 164 -5.24 -4.53 -13.13
N LYS A 165 -4.34 -5.52 -13.12
CA LYS A 165 -2.90 -5.31 -13.05
C LYS A 165 -2.31 -4.77 -14.36
N GLN A 166 -2.59 -5.42 -15.48
CA GLN A 166 -1.92 -5.15 -16.76
C GLN A 166 -2.54 -3.96 -17.50
N GLU A 167 -3.86 -3.81 -17.45
CA GLU A 167 -4.59 -2.81 -18.25
C GLU A 167 -4.97 -1.56 -17.44
N LEU A 168 -5.14 -1.71 -16.11
CA LEU A 168 -5.52 -0.61 -15.23
C LEU A 168 -4.40 -0.15 -14.30
N GLU A 169 -3.23 -0.82 -14.33
CA GLU A 169 -2.08 -0.56 -13.46
C GLU A 169 -2.39 -0.64 -11.96
N LEU A 170 -3.42 -1.41 -11.59
CA LEU A 170 -3.81 -1.63 -10.20
C LEU A 170 -3.03 -2.80 -9.62
N LYS A 171 -2.01 -2.49 -8.81
CA LYS A 171 -0.98 -3.45 -8.38
C LYS A 171 -0.99 -3.79 -6.90
N ASP A 172 -1.80 -3.06 -6.13
CA ASP A 172 -1.98 -3.26 -4.68
C ASP A 172 -3.29 -4.02 -4.44
N MET A 173 -3.14 -5.31 -4.12
CA MET A 173 -4.26 -6.23 -3.93
C MET A 173 -4.03 -7.11 -2.70
N TYR A 174 -5.04 -7.29 -1.87
CA TYR A 174 -4.96 -8.14 -0.68
C TYR A 174 -6.33 -8.72 -0.34
N ASN A 175 -6.34 -9.80 0.44
CA ASN A 175 -7.59 -10.40 0.86
C ASN A 175 -8.14 -9.75 2.13
N SER A 176 -9.44 -9.89 2.34
CA SER A 176 -10.11 -9.59 3.59
C SER A 176 -11.38 -10.45 3.70
N THR A 177 -12.28 -10.12 4.62
CA THR A 177 -13.55 -10.81 4.81
C THR A 177 -14.73 -9.92 4.43
N ARG A 178 -15.85 -10.55 4.06
CA ARG A 178 -17.13 -9.86 3.83
C ARG A 178 -17.56 -9.03 5.05
N SER A 179 -17.43 -9.60 6.25
CA SER A 179 -17.76 -8.93 7.51
C SER A 179 -16.96 -7.64 7.73
N PHE A 180 -15.67 -7.64 7.39
CA PHE A 180 -14.84 -6.44 7.48
C PHE A 180 -15.32 -5.33 6.55
N ILE A 181 -15.72 -5.67 5.32
CA ILE A 181 -16.25 -4.71 4.36
C ILE A 181 -17.55 -4.10 4.88
N GLN A 182 -18.48 -4.93 5.37
CA GLN A 182 -19.76 -4.47 5.91
C GLN A 182 -19.58 -3.56 7.12
N GLU A 183 -18.67 -3.90 8.03
CA GLU A 183 -18.46 -3.14 9.25
C GLU A 183 -17.68 -1.83 9.01
N LYS A 184 -16.73 -1.82 8.06
CA LYS A 184 -15.72 -0.76 7.99
C LYS A 184 -15.68 0.00 6.67
N MET A 185 -16.55 -0.30 5.71
CA MET A 185 -16.52 0.34 4.40
C MET A 185 -17.89 0.79 3.94
N THR A 186 -17.89 1.95 3.29
CA THR A 186 -19.08 2.53 2.67
C THR A 186 -18.88 2.63 1.17
N PRO A 187 -19.93 2.48 0.35
CA PRO A 187 -19.87 2.82 -1.07
C PRO A 187 -19.32 4.23 -1.28
N VAL A 188 -18.54 4.41 -2.35
CA VAL A 188 -18.25 5.76 -2.84
C VAL A 188 -19.48 6.19 -3.64
N SER A 189 -20.23 7.18 -3.16
CA SER A 189 -21.41 7.70 -3.86
C SER A 189 -21.02 8.19 -5.26
N SER A 190 -21.30 7.39 -6.29
CA SER A 190 -20.98 7.70 -7.69
C SER A 190 -22.19 8.20 -8.48
N GLY A 191 -23.35 8.39 -7.83
CA GLY A 191 -24.60 8.76 -8.50
C GLY A 191 -25.20 7.65 -9.40
N LYS A 192 -24.42 6.61 -9.73
CA LYS A 192 -24.88 5.39 -10.39
C LYS A 192 -25.07 4.32 -9.31
N ARG A 193 -26.33 3.91 -9.10
CA ARG A 193 -26.65 2.71 -8.34
C ARG A 193 -25.89 1.54 -8.94
N THR A 194 -25.22 0.75 -8.11
CA THR A 194 -25.02 -0.67 -8.40
C THR A 194 -26.37 -1.24 -8.85
N PRO A 195 -26.44 -2.03 -9.93
CA PRO A 195 -27.68 -2.69 -10.33
C PRO A 195 -28.43 -3.23 -9.11
N ALA A 196 -29.72 -2.89 -9.02
CA ALA A 196 -30.54 -3.24 -7.86
C ALA A 196 -30.52 -4.77 -7.67
N GLY A 197 -30.03 -5.23 -6.51
CA GLY A 197 -29.87 -6.66 -6.20
C GLY A 197 -28.43 -7.14 -6.03
N GLU A 198 -27.43 -6.29 -6.23
CA GLU A 198 -26.02 -6.66 -6.01
C GLU A 198 -25.65 -6.75 -4.52
N ASP A 199 -24.78 -7.73 -4.24
CA ASP A 199 -24.05 -7.96 -3.00
C ASP A 199 -23.56 -6.65 -2.36
N ASP A 200 -23.96 -6.40 -1.11
CA ASP A 200 -23.62 -5.19 -0.36
C ASP A 200 -22.11 -5.02 -0.10
N VAL A 201 -21.34 -6.09 -0.27
CA VAL A 201 -19.88 -6.14 -0.16
C VAL A 201 -19.18 -5.75 -1.46
N TYR A 202 -19.80 -5.96 -2.62
CA TYR A 202 -19.17 -5.78 -3.92
C TYR A 202 -18.98 -4.30 -4.30
N GLY A 203 -17.94 -4.03 -5.08
CA GLY A 203 -17.83 -2.81 -5.87
C GLY A 203 -17.00 -1.69 -5.25
N PHE A 204 -17.29 -0.46 -5.67
CA PHE A 204 -16.46 0.71 -5.39
C PHE A 204 -16.74 1.33 -4.01
N LYS A 205 -15.75 1.25 -3.12
CA LYS A 205 -15.90 1.60 -1.70
C LYS A 205 -14.75 2.44 -1.16
N LYS A 206 -14.97 3.07 -0.02
CA LYS A 206 -13.95 3.73 0.81
C LYS A 206 -14.07 3.24 2.26
N ARG A 207 -13.12 3.58 3.13
CA ARG A 207 -13.34 3.36 4.56
C ARG A 207 -14.55 4.19 5.01
N ASP A 208 -15.30 3.61 5.93
CA ASP A 208 -16.38 4.31 6.60
C ASP A 208 -15.81 5.54 7.32
N ASP A 209 -16.51 6.67 7.28
CA ASP A 209 -16.03 7.90 7.92
C ASP A 209 -16.04 7.79 9.46
N ARG A 210 -16.71 6.77 10.01
CA ARG A 210 -16.66 6.41 11.42
C ARG A 210 -15.40 5.64 11.79
N ASP A 211 -14.63 5.15 10.82
CA ASP A 211 -13.39 4.41 11.03
C ASP A 211 -12.19 5.36 11.28
N VAL A 212 -12.27 6.09 12.39
CA VAL A 212 -11.25 7.07 12.78
C VAL A 212 -10.01 6.37 13.31
N ASN A 213 -8.85 6.79 12.81
CA ASN A 213 -7.52 6.36 13.24
C ASN A 213 -6.81 7.51 13.96
N GLN A 214 -5.77 7.22 14.74
CA GLN A 214 -4.90 8.23 15.35
C GLN A 214 -3.57 8.32 14.59
N ALA A 215 -3.23 9.51 14.10
CA ALA A 215 -1.98 9.77 13.39
C ALA A 215 -0.98 10.56 14.25
N ILE A 216 0.28 10.15 14.19
CA ILE A 216 1.41 10.82 14.83
C ILE A 216 2.48 11.04 13.77
N TYR A 217 2.98 12.27 13.64
CA TYR A 217 4.11 12.57 12.78
C TYR A 217 5.42 12.49 13.56
N ILE A 218 6.37 11.72 13.04
CA ILE A 218 7.73 11.67 13.57
C ILE A 218 8.63 12.43 12.59
N PRO A 219 9.20 13.58 12.99
CA PRO A 219 10.14 14.32 12.16
C PRO A 219 11.52 13.64 12.13
N GLY A 220 12.27 13.85 11.05
CA GLY A 220 13.63 13.32 10.92
C GLY A 220 13.73 11.83 10.59
N ALA A 221 14.94 11.32 10.47
CA ALA A 221 15.16 9.93 10.08
C ALA A 221 15.00 8.97 11.28
N PHE A 222 14.29 7.85 11.10
CA PHE A 222 14.10 6.83 12.13
C PHE A 222 13.79 5.45 11.52
N LEU A 223 13.93 4.41 12.35
CA LEU A 223 13.43 3.06 12.12
C LEU A 223 12.19 2.85 12.99
N PHE A 224 11.14 2.23 12.45
CA PHE A 224 9.93 1.92 13.20
C PHE A 224 9.79 0.41 13.42
N GLU A 225 9.82 -0.01 14.68
CA GLU A 225 9.48 -1.36 15.12
C GLU A 225 7.97 -1.46 15.40
N GLY A 226 7.22 -1.78 14.34
CA GLY A 226 5.79 -2.06 14.39
C GLY A 226 5.49 -3.57 14.26
N PRO A 227 4.25 -3.95 13.88
CA PRO A 227 3.83 -5.35 13.72
C PRO A 227 4.43 -6.02 12.45
N ALA A 228 5.16 -5.27 11.62
CA ALA A 228 5.84 -5.83 10.47
C ALA A 228 7.02 -6.72 10.92
N ALA A 229 7.34 -7.75 10.13
CA ALA A 229 8.43 -8.69 10.43
C ALA A 229 9.82 -8.02 10.50
N SER A 230 10.00 -6.86 9.87
CA SER A 230 11.22 -6.06 9.93
C SER A 230 10.90 -4.59 10.22
N PRO A 231 11.82 -3.86 10.90
CA PRO A 231 11.65 -2.43 11.14
C PRO A 231 11.53 -1.64 9.83
N GLN A 232 10.58 -0.72 9.78
CA GLN A 232 10.37 0.14 8.60
C GLN A 232 11.30 1.35 8.66
N GLN A 233 11.96 1.66 7.54
CA GLN A 233 12.87 2.80 7.47
C GLN A 233 12.18 4.07 6.96
N PHE A 234 12.39 5.18 7.67
CA PHE A 234 11.94 6.52 7.30
C PHE A 234 13.14 7.47 7.27
N THR A 235 13.52 7.97 6.10
CA THR A 235 14.72 8.83 5.96
C THR A 235 14.44 10.31 6.10
N ARG A 236 13.16 10.73 6.07
CA ARG A 236 12.72 12.14 6.08
C ARG A 236 11.45 12.34 6.91
N GLY A 237 11.31 11.58 7.97
CA GLY A 237 10.11 11.51 8.77
C GLY A 237 9.07 10.54 8.23
N GLY A 238 8.07 10.29 9.05
CA GLY A 238 7.09 9.23 8.85
C GLY A 238 5.84 9.49 9.68
N VAL A 239 4.71 8.95 9.24
CA VAL A 239 3.47 9.03 10.00
C VAL A 239 3.18 7.65 10.56
N ILE A 240 3.00 7.55 11.87
CA ILE A 240 2.53 6.33 12.51
C ILE A 240 1.03 6.43 12.72
N ILE A 241 0.31 5.41 12.27
CA ILE A 241 -1.13 5.27 12.47
C ILE A 241 -1.39 4.22 13.53
N GLU A 242 -2.15 4.58 14.54
CA GLU A 242 -2.72 3.68 15.53
C GLU A 242 -4.22 3.49 15.26
N GLN A 243 -4.65 2.24 15.33
CA GLN A 243 -6.04 1.83 15.20
C GLN A 243 -6.30 0.59 16.06
N ASN A 244 -7.13 0.74 17.10
CA ASN A 244 -7.53 -0.35 18.00
C ASN A 244 -6.34 -1.15 18.57
N GLY A 245 -5.29 -0.45 18.99
CA GLY A 245 -4.07 -1.03 19.56
C GLY A 245 -3.07 -1.56 18.51
N THR A 246 -3.38 -1.46 17.22
CA THR A 246 -2.46 -1.83 16.15
C THR A 246 -1.84 -0.59 15.54
N THR A 247 -0.50 -0.57 15.43
CA THR A 247 0.25 0.55 14.84
C THR A 247 0.85 0.20 13.50
N ARG A 248 0.93 1.14 12.56
CA ARG A 248 1.64 0.96 11.28
C ARG A 248 2.34 2.25 10.84
N GLY A 249 3.52 2.12 10.27
CA GLY A 249 4.23 3.25 9.67
C GLY A 249 3.76 3.52 8.23
N ILE A 250 3.67 4.79 7.86
CA ILE A 250 3.28 5.24 6.52
C ILE A 250 4.20 6.39 6.08
N GLN A 251 4.70 6.29 4.85
CA GLN A 251 5.49 7.36 4.24
C GLN A 251 4.63 8.63 4.07
N PRO A 252 5.13 9.85 4.41
CA PRO A 252 4.31 11.06 4.43
C PRO A 252 3.55 11.34 3.12
N GLY A 253 4.19 11.14 1.97
CA GLY A 253 3.54 11.35 0.66
C GLY A 253 2.37 10.39 0.41
N ILE A 254 2.48 9.13 0.86
CA ILE A 254 1.39 8.15 0.78
C ILE A 254 0.26 8.58 1.73
N PHE A 255 0.61 8.95 2.96
CA PHE A 255 -0.35 9.37 3.97
C PHE A 255 -1.22 10.56 3.50
N MET A 256 -0.60 11.63 2.98
CA MET A 256 -1.34 12.80 2.49
C MET A 256 -2.29 12.48 1.31
N ARG A 257 -1.90 11.52 0.46
CA ARG A 257 -2.74 11.06 -0.65
C ARG A 257 -3.91 10.19 -0.19
N THR A 258 -3.72 9.40 0.88
CA THR A 258 -4.66 8.34 1.27
C THR A 258 -5.45 8.63 2.55
N TYR A 259 -5.18 9.73 3.25
CA TYR A 259 -5.89 10.13 4.48
C TYR A 259 -6.38 11.58 4.45
N THR A 260 -7.47 11.85 5.15
CA THR A 260 -7.95 13.18 5.53
C THR A 260 -7.95 13.32 7.04
N LEU A 261 -8.05 14.56 7.53
CA LEU A 261 -8.47 14.80 8.89
C LEU A 261 -9.88 14.23 9.12
N ALA A 262 -10.22 13.90 10.37
CA ALA A 262 -11.51 13.29 10.69
C ALA A 262 -12.72 14.20 10.43
N ASP A 263 -12.50 15.52 10.29
CA ASP A 263 -13.51 16.49 9.85
C ASP A 263 -13.71 16.51 8.32
N GLY A 264 -12.97 15.68 7.57
CA GLY A 264 -12.98 15.62 6.11
C GLY A 264 -11.98 16.54 5.42
N SER A 265 -11.29 17.42 6.16
CA SER A 265 -10.32 18.37 5.62
C SER A 265 -9.11 17.64 5.01
N ARG A 266 -8.59 18.17 3.89
CA ARG A 266 -7.41 17.62 3.23
C ARG A 266 -6.16 17.90 4.06
N ILE A 267 -5.29 16.89 4.15
CA ILE A 267 -3.94 17.03 4.70
C ILE A 267 -3.01 17.53 3.58
N THR A 268 -2.45 18.72 3.75
CA THR A 268 -1.53 19.35 2.79
C THR A 268 -0.09 19.34 3.28
N SER A 269 0.13 19.22 4.60
CA SER A 269 1.44 19.11 5.22
C SER A 269 1.33 18.27 6.49
N VAL A 270 2.11 17.18 6.57
CA VAL A 270 2.13 16.36 7.79
C VAL A 270 2.69 17.11 9.00
N ALA A 271 3.63 18.04 8.77
CA ALA A 271 4.24 18.83 9.85
C ALA A 271 3.29 19.88 10.43
N GLU A 272 2.33 20.36 9.63
CA GLU A 272 1.37 21.39 10.05
C GLU A 272 0.05 20.79 10.53
N ASN A 273 -0.43 19.73 9.86
CA ASN A 273 -1.75 19.17 10.12
C ASN A 273 -1.74 18.02 11.15
N ILE A 274 -0.60 17.35 11.35
CA ILE A 274 -0.48 16.18 12.22
C ILE A 274 0.37 16.51 13.44
N LYS A 275 -0.10 16.12 14.62
CA LYS A 275 0.66 16.29 15.86
C LYS A 275 1.97 15.52 15.76
N SER A 276 3.06 16.20 16.07
CA SER A 276 4.37 15.60 16.08
C SER A 276 4.74 15.07 17.46
N GLN A 277 5.48 13.98 17.48
CA GLN A 277 6.23 13.54 18.66
C GLN A 277 7.70 13.56 18.28
N MET A 278 8.48 14.26 19.10
CA MET A 278 9.93 14.20 18.98
C MET A 278 10.37 12.84 19.46
N ALA A 279 11.29 12.25 18.72
CA ALA A 279 12.01 11.11 19.21
C ALA A 279 13.09 11.68 20.16
N ASP A 280 12.80 11.76 21.46
CA ASP A 280 13.74 12.11 22.56
C ASP A 280 15.01 11.24 22.64
#